data_AF-A0A7X1KNI9-F1
#
_entry.id   AF-A0A7X1KNI9-F1
#
_cell.length_a   1.000
_cell.length_b   1.000
_cell.length_c   1.000
_cell.angle_alpha   90.00
_cell.angle_beta   90.00
_cell.angle_gamma   90.00
#
_symmetry.space_group_name_H-M   'P 1'
#
loop_
_entity.id
_entity.type
_entity.pdbx_description
1 polymer ?
#
loop_
_entity_poly.entity_id
_entity_poly.type
_entity_poly.pdbx_seq_one_letter_code
_entity_poly.pdbx_strand_id
1 'polypeptide(L)'
;MIDPEALLAAAREQTGLSDFGDPSFREGLDVLVRALNTEAGLSEAGAGRVAGSITATLAQRLRVEDYLKTHPELLEAPIEQPTFVFGLPRTGTTLAINLLAADPTRRVFMRWEAFNTVPPAAPGELRTDPRCLAEQARLDGSKQYLPHIAAMHWENADSSTECQFAMTPSFCSQVYESQYHVPSYSDWFHRADYVPAFRYHKRLMQLLQGTNGGQWTFKNPWHPLYLDALTTVYPDAQLIMTHRDPADVVASACSLIFAVRKMFSDSVDPVACGRAQLRTFDLMIARVRAFEDKHGRDAIHHIAYQGLVSDPIGEMRKAYARFDKPFTEETRAVMQAVLDENPQGKHGKHEYRLEDYGLSRAEVYDHFADYIARYAIPTRA
;
A
#
# COMPACT_ATOMS: atom_id res chain seq x y z
N MET A 1 24.02 5.00 15.84
CA MET A 1 23.13 6.01 15.22
C MET A 1 23.08 5.73 13.74
N ILE A 2 21.90 5.79 13.12
CA ILE A 2 21.75 5.57 11.68
C ILE A 2 22.26 6.81 10.94
N ASP A 3 23.08 6.65 9.93
CA ASP A 3 23.66 7.76 9.15
C ASP A 3 23.24 7.62 7.67
N PRO A 4 22.57 8.61 7.06
CA PRO A 4 22.15 8.53 5.66
C PRO A 4 23.32 8.32 4.69
N GLU A 5 24.51 8.90 4.95
CA GLU A 5 25.67 8.72 4.07
C GLU A 5 26.23 7.30 4.13
N ALA A 6 26.26 6.71 5.33
CA ALA A 6 26.67 5.32 5.50
C ALA A 6 25.70 4.35 4.79
N LEU A 7 24.39 4.62 4.84
CA LEU A 7 23.38 3.82 4.13
C LEU A 7 23.54 3.91 2.61
N LEU A 8 23.79 5.12 2.07
CA LEU A 8 24.07 5.34 0.66
C LEU A 8 25.36 4.63 0.23
N ALA A 9 26.43 4.73 1.02
CA ALA A 9 27.70 4.06 0.76
C ALA A 9 27.55 2.53 0.74
N ALA A 10 26.82 1.96 1.71
CA ALA A 10 26.55 0.53 1.77
C ALA A 10 25.75 0.03 0.56
N ALA A 11 24.77 0.81 0.08
CA ALA A 11 24.01 0.48 -1.11
C ALA A 11 24.88 0.49 -2.38
N ARG A 12 25.81 1.45 -2.49
CA ARG A 12 26.79 1.49 -3.59
C ARG A 12 27.73 0.30 -3.54
N GLU A 13 28.27 -0.03 -2.37
CA GLU A 13 29.14 -1.19 -2.17
C GLU A 13 28.43 -2.50 -2.54
N GLN A 14 27.18 -2.68 -2.12
CA GLN A 14 26.39 -3.88 -2.41
C GLN A 14 26.12 -4.09 -3.91
N THR A 15 26.04 -3.00 -4.68
CA THR A 15 25.59 -3.04 -6.08
C THR A 15 26.70 -2.80 -7.10
N GLY A 16 27.80 -2.15 -6.70
CA GLY A 16 28.79 -1.60 -7.62
C GLY A 16 28.31 -0.38 -8.41
N LEU A 17 27.11 0.14 -8.11
CA LEU A 17 26.46 1.26 -8.82
C LEU A 17 26.52 2.54 -7.97
N SER A 18 26.36 3.70 -8.59
CA SER A 18 26.47 5.00 -7.88
C SER A 18 25.41 6.04 -8.22
N ASP A 19 24.63 5.82 -9.28
CA ASP A 19 23.61 6.74 -9.79
C ASP A 19 22.23 6.38 -9.21
N PHE A 20 21.73 7.20 -8.29
CA PHE A 20 20.41 7.04 -7.67
C PHE A 20 19.28 7.71 -8.47
N GLY A 21 19.59 8.25 -9.66
CA GLY A 21 18.62 8.96 -10.50
C GLY A 21 18.15 10.27 -9.87
N ASP A 22 16.85 10.54 -9.99
CA ASP A 22 16.21 11.76 -9.48
C ASP A 22 16.54 12.01 -7.99
N PRO A 23 17.09 13.18 -7.60
CA PRO A 23 17.51 13.46 -6.23
C PRO A 23 16.37 13.73 -5.23
N SER A 24 15.10 13.81 -5.67
CA SER A 24 13.93 14.08 -4.83
C SER A 24 13.75 13.09 -3.66
N PHE A 25 14.31 11.88 -3.75
CA PHE A 25 14.26 10.91 -2.65
C PHE A 25 15.06 11.34 -1.41
N ARG A 26 16.02 12.25 -1.59
CA ARG A 26 17.02 12.58 -0.57
C ARG A 26 16.41 13.25 0.64
N GLU A 27 15.49 14.20 0.44
CA GLU A 27 14.83 14.90 1.52
C GLU A 27 14.08 13.93 2.43
N GLY A 28 13.27 13.03 1.84
CA GLY A 28 12.53 12.02 2.59
C GLY A 28 13.44 11.10 3.39
N LEU A 29 14.59 10.70 2.82
CA LEU A 29 15.59 9.90 3.52
C LEU A 29 16.16 10.64 4.73
N ASP A 30 16.56 11.90 4.56
CA ASP A 30 17.17 12.69 5.65
C ASP A 30 16.16 12.96 6.78
N VAL A 31 14.89 13.27 6.45
CA VAL A 31 13.81 13.45 7.43
C VAL A 31 13.53 12.14 8.16
N LEU A 32 13.45 11.02 7.44
CA LEU A 32 13.22 9.70 8.02
C LEU A 32 14.34 9.31 8.97
N VAL A 33 15.60 9.40 8.55
CA VAL A 33 16.75 9.01 9.39
C VAL A 33 16.84 9.88 10.64
N ARG A 34 16.57 11.18 10.53
CA ARG A 34 16.48 12.07 11.69
C ARG A 34 15.40 11.60 12.66
N ALA A 35 14.20 11.31 12.18
CA ALA A 35 13.10 10.82 13.00
C ALA A 35 13.42 9.47 13.68
N LEU A 36 14.01 8.53 12.93
CA LEU A 36 14.44 7.24 13.45
C LEU A 36 15.43 7.37 14.61
N ASN A 37 16.37 8.31 14.52
CA ASN A 37 17.39 8.51 15.55
C ASN A 37 16.89 9.28 16.79
N THR A 38 15.83 10.08 16.66
CA THR A 38 15.44 11.06 17.71
C THR A 38 14.12 10.73 18.41
N GLU A 39 13.20 10.05 17.73
CA GLU A 39 11.83 9.86 18.23
C GLU A 39 11.30 8.41 18.10
N ALA A 40 11.88 7.58 17.22
CA ALA A 40 11.35 6.23 16.96
C ALA A 40 11.55 5.22 18.10
N GLY A 41 12.42 5.50 19.08
CA GLY A 41 12.65 4.62 20.23
C GLY A 41 13.06 3.19 19.84
N LEU A 42 13.88 3.04 18.78
CA LEU A 42 14.26 1.73 18.25
C LEU A 42 15.06 0.92 19.30
N SER A 43 14.79 -0.38 19.38
CA SER A 43 15.69 -1.31 20.06
C SER A 43 16.97 -1.51 19.24
N GLU A 44 18.02 -2.09 19.81
CA GLU A 44 19.28 -2.35 19.07
C GLU A 44 19.04 -3.24 17.83
N ALA A 45 18.28 -4.32 18.01
CA ALA A 45 17.87 -5.20 16.91
C ALA A 45 16.96 -4.47 15.91
N GLY A 46 16.08 -3.59 16.39
CA GLY A 46 15.25 -2.73 15.56
C GLY A 46 16.08 -1.81 14.68
N ALA A 47 17.06 -1.10 15.25
CA ALA A 47 17.94 -0.20 14.53
C ALA A 47 18.73 -0.92 13.42
N GLY A 48 19.29 -2.11 13.72
CA GLY A 48 19.96 -2.93 12.72
C GLY A 48 19.03 -3.35 11.56
N ARG A 49 17.79 -3.77 11.88
CA ARG A 49 16.80 -4.15 10.86
C ARG A 49 16.37 -2.97 9.99
N VAL A 50 16.14 -1.80 10.58
CA VAL A 50 15.77 -0.58 9.85
C VAL A 50 16.89 -0.14 8.92
N ALA A 51 18.14 -0.09 9.41
CA ALA A 51 19.29 0.25 8.59
C ALA A 51 19.43 -0.70 7.39
N GLY A 52 19.34 -2.02 7.64
CA GLY A 52 19.37 -3.02 6.56
C GLY A 52 18.25 -2.86 5.53
N SER A 53 17.03 -2.55 5.97
CA SER A 53 15.88 -2.31 5.08
C SER A 53 16.03 -1.05 4.22
N ILE A 54 16.58 0.03 4.79
CA ILE A 54 16.83 1.27 4.06
C ILE A 54 17.95 1.05 3.03
N THR A 55 19.05 0.39 3.42
CA THR A 55 20.13 0.04 2.49
C THR A 55 19.63 -0.85 1.34
N ALA A 56 18.80 -1.86 1.63
CA ALA A 56 18.21 -2.71 0.60
C ALA A 56 17.31 -1.93 -0.37
N THR A 57 16.53 -0.97 0.14
CA THR A 57 15.70 -0.07 -0.67
C THR A 57 16.56 0.79 -1.60
N LEU A 58 17.63 1.39 -1.07
CA LEU A 58 18.59 2.20 -1.83
C LEU A 58 19.31 1.36 -2.91
N ALA A 59 19.71 0.14 -2.57
CA ALA A 59 20.32 -0.78 -3.52
C ALA A 59 19.34 -1.18 -4.64
N GLN A 60 18.07 -1.37 -4.33
CA GLN A 60 17.02 -1.60 -5.34
C GLN A 60 16.86 -0.38 -6.26
N ARG A 61 16.83 0.84 -5.70
CA ARG A 61 16.80 2.08 -6.49
C ARG A 61 17.98 2.14 -7.48
N LEU A 62 19.21 1.89 -7.01
CA LEU A 62 20.40 1.87 -7.89
C LEU A 62 20.24 0.90 -9.07
N ARG A 63 19.78 -0.33 -8.81
CA ARG A 63 19.59 -1.34 -9.87
C ARG A 63 18.50 -0.93 -10.86
N VAL A 64 17.40 -0.33 -10.39
CA VAL A 64 16.32 0.18 -11.25
C VAL A 64 16.82 1.30 -12.16
N GLU A 65 17.56 2.27 -11.61
CA GLU A 65 18.07 3.40 -12.38
C GLU A 65 19.09 2.94 -13.44
N ASP A 66 19.98 2.00 -13.09
CA ASP A 66 20.92 1.40 -14.04
C ASP A 66 20.21 0.61 -15.16
N TYR A 67 19.18 -0.17 -14.82
CA TYR A 67 18.38 -0.91 -15.79
C TYR A 67 17.65 0.04 -16.76
N LEU A 68 17.02 1.10 -16.24
CA LEU A 68 16.30 2.08 -17.08
C LEU A 68 17.25 2.94 -17.93
N LYS A 69 18.49 3.17 -17.47
CA LYS A 69 19.51 3.86 -18.26
C LYS A 69 19.92 3.07 -19.50
N THR A 70 19.88 1.74 -19.42
CA THR A 70 20.20 0.83 -20.54
C THR A 70 18.98 0.44 -21.37
N HIS A 71 17.76 0.73 -20.88
CA HIS A 71 16.48 0.46 -21.54
C HIS A 71 15.53 1.69 -21.49
N PRO A 72 15.96 2.86 -22.00
CA PRO A 72 15.18 4.10 -21.89
C PRO A 72 13.84 4.04 -22.64
N GLU A 73 13.73 3.21 -23.67
CA GLU A 73 12.51 3.01 -24.47
C GLU A 73 11.32 2.50 -23.64
N LEU A 74 11.57 1.82 -22.52
CA LEU A 74 10.51 1.35 -21.62
C LEU A 74 9.70 2.53 -21.05
N LEU A 75 10.33 3.68 -20.87
CA LEU A 75 9.70 4.88 -20.31
C LEU A 75 8.74 5.59 -21.28
N GLU A 76 8.72 5.19 -22.55
CA GLU A 76 7.81 5.73 -23.56
C GLU A 76 6.44 5.02 -23.53
N ALA A 77 6.37 3.80 -22.98
CA ALA A 77 5.15 3.01 -22.94
C ALA A 77 4.08 3.67 -22.03
N PRO A 78 2.85 3.88 -22.52
CA PRO A 78 1.80 4.49 -21.70
C PRO A 78 1.31 3.52 -20.63
N ILE A 79 0.87 4.08 -19.50
CA ILE A 79 0.09 3.39 -18.48
C ILE A 79 -1.34 3.87 -18.64
N GLU A 80 -2.13 3.17 -19.45
CA GLU A 80 -3.48 3.59 -19.84
C GLU A 80 -4.54 3.13 -18.84
N GLN A 81 -5.38 4.07 -18.42
CA GLN A 81 -6.54 3.86 -17.54
C GLN A 81 -6.27 2.92 -16.35
N PRO A 82 -5.20 3.16 -15.55
CA PRO A 82 -4.90 2.33 -14.41
C PRO A 82 -6.01 2.41 -13.37
N THR A 83 -6.43 1.26 -12.83
CA THR A 83 -7.38 1.21 -11.72
C THR A 83 -6.66 1.35 -10.39
N PHE A 84 -7.08 2.27 -9.53
CA PHE A 84 -6.59 2.42 -8.15
C PHE A 84 -7.69 2.11 -7.15
N VAL A 85 -7.50 1.04 -6.38
CA VAL A 85 -8.37 0.66 -5.26
C VAL A 85 -7.79 1.21 -3.96
N PHE A 86 -8.59 1.96 -3.23
CA PHE A 86 -8.17 2.54 -1.96
C PHE A 86 -9.35 2.70 -1.02
N GLY A 87 -9.11 3.32 0.13
CA GLY A 87 -10.07 3.49 1.20
C GLY A 87 -9.30 3.58 2.51
N LEU A 88 -9.98 3.89 3.61
CA LEU A 88 -9.31 3.72 4.90
C LEU A 88 -8.81 2.27 5.03
N PRO A 89 -7.74 2.00 5.78
CA PRO A 89 -7.25 0.65 6.00
C PRO A 89 -8.38 -0.27 6.46
N ARG A 90 -8.34 -1.56 6.08
CA ARG A 90 -9.28 -2.58 6.59
C ARG A 90 -10.74 -2.39 6.15
N THR A 91 -10.98 -1.63 5.07
CA THR A 91 -12.30 -1.40 4.45
C THR A 91 -12.70 -2.43 3.39
N GLY A 92 -11.91 -3.48 3.18
CA GLY A 92 -12.20 -4.53 2.17
C GLY A 92 -11.42 -4.38 0.85
N THR A 93 -10.52 -3.42 0.75
CA THR A 93 -9.64 -3.24 -0.42
C THR A 93 -8.92 -4.53 -0.86
N THR A 94 -8.52 -5.40 0.07
CA THR A 94 -7.90 -6.70 -0.23
C THR A 94 -8.83 -7.65 -1.00
N LEU A 95 -10.12 -7.70 -0.63
CA LEU A 95 -11.08 -8.53 -1.37
C LEU A 95 -11.31 -7.95 -2.77
N ALA A 96 -11.52 -6.62 -2.85
CA ALA A 96 -11.72 -5.95 -4.13
C ALA A 96 -10.52 -6.14 -5.08
N ILE A 97 -9.29 -5.92 -4.62
CA ILE A 97 -8.10 -6.07 -5.46
C ILE A 97 -7.88 -7.52 -5.89
N ASN A 98 -8.16 -8.52 -5.02
CA ASN A 98 -7.99 -9.93 -5.39
C ASN A 98 -9.02 -10.39 -6.43
N LEU A 99 -10.25 -9.88 -6.37
CA LEU A 99 -11.25 -10.15 -7.41
C LEU A 99 -10.83 -9.52 -8.73
N LEU A 100 -10.40 -8.25 -8.71
CA LEU A 100 -9.89 -7.59 -9.92
C LEU A 100 -8.65 -8.32 -10.47
N ALA A 101 -7.72 -8.73 -9.62
CA ALA A 101 -6.51 -9.45 -10.00
C ALA A 101 -6.77 -10.82 -10.64
N ALA A 102 -7.97 -11.38 -10.47
CA ALA A 102 -8.36 -12.65 -11.07
C ALA A 102 -8.63 -12.53 -12.58
N ASP A 103 -8.98 -11.33 -13.06
CA ASP A 103 -9.20 -11.09 -14.48
C ASP A 103 -7.87 -11.18 -15.25
N PRO A 104 -7.74 -12.10 -16.23
CA PRO A 104 -6.47 -12.33 -16.94
C PRO A 104 -6.02 -11.15 -17.80
N THR A 105 -6.91 -10.19 -18.08
CA THR A 105 -6.56 -8.96 -18.82
C THR A 105 -5.86 -7.94 -17.94
N ARG A 106 -5.93 -8.09 -16.62
CA ARG A 106 -5.37 -7.15 -15.65
C ARG A 106 -3.97 -7.55 -15.22
N ARG A 107 -3.19 -6.53 -14.88
CA ARG A 107 -1.86 -6.64 -14.32
C ARG A 107 -1.82 -5.99 -12.95
N VAL A 108 -1.37 -6.73 -11.94
CA VAL A 108 -1.18 -6.20 -10.58
C VAL A 108 0.29 -6.10 -10.25
N PHE A 109 0.67 -5.15 -9.42
CA PHE A 109 2.03 -5.12 -8.85
C PHE A 109 2.17 -6.25 -7.81
N MET A 110 3.05 -7.22 -8.07
CA MET A 110 3.20 -8.38 -7.18
C MET A 110 4.20 -8.12 -6.06
N ARG A 111 3.99 -8.77 -4.92
CA ARG A 111 4.85 -8.62 -3.74
C ARG A 111 6.32 -8.89 -4.04
N TRP A 112 6.63 -9.97 -4.75
CA TRP A 112 8.03 -10.32 -5.04
C TRP A 112 8.71 -9.28 -5.92
N GLU A 113 7.98 -8.64 -6.83
CA GLU A 113 8.48 -7.59 -7.73
C GLU A 113 8.86 -6.33 -6.97
N ALA A 114 8.21 -6.04 -5.84
CA ALA A 114 8.53 -4.88 -5.02
C ALA A 114 9.95 -4.94 -4.43
N PHE A 115 10.42 -6.14 -4.12
CA PHE A 115 11.73 -6.35 -3.50
C PHE A 115 12.78 -6.81 -4.52
N ASN A 116 12.36 -7.30 -5.69
CA ASN A 116 13.24 -7.79 -6.76
C ASN A 116 12.74 -7.33 -8.15
N THR A 117 12.65 -6.02 -8.38
CA THR A 117 12.07 -5.46 -9.61
C THR A 117 12.87 -5.78 -10.87
N VAL A 118 14.21 -5.76 -10.78
CA VAL A 118 15.09 -5.86 -11.94
C VAL A 118 15.98 -7.11 -11.90
N PRO A 119 16.24 -7.75 -13.06
CA PRO A 119 15.52 -7.55 -14.34
C PRO A 119 14.03 -7.95 -14.20
N PRO A 120 13.08 -7.40 -14.99
CA PRO A 120 11.69 -7.86 -14.91
C PRO A 120 11.60 -9.36 -15.26
N ALA A 121 10.57 -10.06 -14.76
CA ALA A 121 10.35 -11.47 -15.11
C ALA A 121 10.26 -11.65 -16.63
N ALA A 122 10.62 -12.83 -17.14
CA ALA A 122 10.38 -13.16 -18.54
C ALA A 122 8.86 -13.18 -18.84
N PRO A 123 8.45 -12.99 -20.11
CA PRO A 123 7.04 -13.01 -20.48
C PRO A 123 6.35 -14.31 -20.05
N GLY A 124 5.23 -14.19 -19.31
CA GLY A 124 4.45 -15.33 -18.82
C GLY A 124 5.01 -16.03 -17.58
N GLU A 125 6.16 -15.60 -17.05
CA GLU A 125 6.84 -16.27 -15.93
C GLU A 125 6.60 -15.61 -14.56
N LEU A 126 5.67 -14.66 -14.43
CA LEU A 126 5.44 -13.90 -13.18
C LEU A 126 5.29 -14.76 -11.92
N ARG A 127 4.69 -15.95 -12.03
CA ARG A 127 4.44 -16.88 -10.90
C ARG A 127 5.48 -18.00 -10.78
N THR A 128 6.30 -18.18 -11.81
CA THR A 128 7.31 -19.24 -11.90
C THR A 128 8.74 -18.71 -11.84
N ASP A 129 8.93 -17.39 -11.85
CA ASP A 129 10.22 -16.74 -11.70
C ASP A 129 10.93 -17.26 -10.43
N PRO A 130 12.20 -17.67 -10.50
CA PRO A 130 12.95 -18.17 -9.34
C PRO A 130 12.91 -17.23 -8.13
N ARG A 131 12.81 -15.91 -8.35
CA ARG A 131 12.72 -14.91 -7.28
C ARG A 131 11.34 -14.90 -6.62
N CYS A 132 10.28 -15.14 -7.38
CA CYS A 132 8.95 -15.35 -6.84
C CYS A 132 8.93 -16.60 -5.95
N LEU A 133 9.47 -17.72 -6.45
CA LEU A 133 9.54 -18.98 -5.69
C LEU A 133 10.40 -18.86 -4.43
N ALA A 134 11.54 -18.17 -4.52
CA ALA A 134 12.42 -17.91 -3.38
C ALA A 134 11.76 -17.02 -2.32
N GLU A 135 11.03 -15.97 -2.74
CA GLU A 135 10.27 -15.12 -1.82
C GLU A 135 9.14 -15.91 -1.15
N GLN A 136 8.45 -16.80 -1.88
CA GLN A 136 7.42 -17.66 -1.29
C GLN A 136 8.02 -18.59 -0.22
N ALA A 137 9.15 -19.24 -0.51
CA ALA A 137 9.83 -20.09 0.46
C ALA A 137 10.27 -19.32 1.71
N ARG A 138 10.77 -18.08 1.54
CA ARG A 138 11.13 -17.19 2.65
C ARG A 138 9.92 -16.84 3.51
N LEU A 139 8.79 -16.52 2.87
CA LEU A 139 7.54 -16.21 3.56
C LEU A 139 7.05 -17.43 4.35
N ASP A 140 7.00 -18.61 3.74
CA ASP A 140 6.55 -19.84 4.39
C ASP A 140 7.42 -20.21 5.60
N GLY A 141 8.73 -20.00 5.52
CA GLY A 141 9.63 -20.11 6.66
C GLY A 141 9.31 -19.11 7.77
N SER A 142 9.07 -17.84 7.43
CA SER A 142 8.77 -16.78 8.41
C SER A 142 7.43 -16.98 9.14
N LYS A 143 6.45 -17.60 8.49
CA LYS A 143 5.13 -17.90 9.07
C LYS A 143 5.23 -18.79 10.31
N GLN A 144 6.24 -19.65 10.39
CA GLN A 144 6.49 -20.53 11.52
C GLN A 144 6.93 -19.76 12.77
N TYR A 145 7.60 -18.61 12.59
CA TYR A 145 8.21 -17.83 13.68
C TYR A 145 7.38 -16.61 14.09
N LEU A 146 6.54 -16.06 13.20
CA LEU A 146 5.69 -14.89 13.47
C LEU A 146 4.21 -15.12 13.10
N PRO A 147 3.56 -16.18 13.63
CA PRO A 147 2.21 -16.57 13.21
C PRO A 147 1.14 -15.51 13.51
N HIS A 148 1.34 -14.73 14.58
CA HIS A 148 0.42 -13.65 14.98
C HIS A 148 0.39 -12.49 13.98
N ILE A 149 1.54 -12.11 13.38
CA ILE A 149 1.61 -11.05 12.37
C ILE A 149 1.05 -11.55 11.03
N ALA A 150 1.39 -12.79 10.66
CA ALA A 150 0.85 -13.42 9.47
C ALA A 150 -0.69 -13.52 9.51
N ALA A 151 -1.29 -13.75 10.70
CA ALA A 151 -2.74 -13.74 10.86
C ALA A 151 -3.37 -12.35 10.64
N MET A 152 -2.64 -11.26 10.87
CA MET A 152 -3.14 -9.89 10.68
C MET A 152 -3.00 -9.38 9.24
N HIS A 153 -1.86 -9.70 8.59
CA HIS A 153 -1.53 -9.23 7.25
C HIS A 153 -0.58 -10.21 6.53
N TRP A 154 -1.15 -11.13 5.74
CA TRP A 154 -0.41 -12.07 4.90
C TRP A 154 -0.64 -11.77 3.41
N GLU A 155 0.42 -11.84 2.64
CA GLU A 155 0.43 -11.79 1.18
C GLU A 155 1.39 -12.87 0.68
N ASN A 156 0.96 -13.69 -0.28
CA ASN A 156 1.88 -14.61 -0.97
C ASN A 156 2.84 -13.80 -1.86
N ALA A 157 3.93 -14.43 -2.30
CA ALA A 157 4.92 -13.77 -3.15
C ALA A 157 4.30 -13.22 -4.46
N ASP A 158 3.34 -13.94 -5.03
CA ASP A 158 2.64 -13.64 -6.28
C ASP A 158 1.29 -12.94 -6.09
N SER A 159 0.97 -12.53 -4.86
CA SER A 159 -0.22 -11.74 -4.58
C SER A 159 -0.01 -10.29 -4.98
N SER A 160 -1.11 -9.62 -5.34
CA SER A 160 -1.11 -8.16 -5.44
C SER A 160 -0.62 -7.54 -4.13
N THR A 161 0.33 -6.61 -4.23
CA THR A 161 0.86 -5.86 -3.09
C THR A 161 0.52 -4.39 -3.20
N GLU A 162 0.82 -3.65 -2.14
CA GLU A 162 0.49 -2.23 -2.04
C GLU A 162 1.49 -1.34 -2.78
N CYS A 163 0.97 -0.29 -3.43
CA CYS A 163 1.82 0.70 -4.10
C CYS A 163 2.83 1.33 -3.14
N GLN A 164 2.59 1.35 -1.83
CA GLN A 164 3.55 1.88 -0.86
C GLN A 164 4.94 1.25 -1.01
N PHE A 165 5.05 -0.02 -1.42
CA PHE A 165 6.35 -0.66 -1.63
C PHE A 165 7.05 -0.19 -2.90
N ALA A 166 6.31 0.16 -3.95
CA ALA A 166 6.84 0.85 -5.13
C ALA A 166 7.19 2.32 -4.83
N MET A 167 6.56 2.92 -3.81
CA MET A 167 6.86 4.29 -3.36
C MET A 167 8.05 4.34 -2.39
N THR A 168 8.34 3.27 -1.65
CA THR A 168 9.43 3.21 -0.64
C THR A 168 10.77 3.74 -1.17
N PRO A 169 11.21 3.46 -2.41
CA PRO A 169 12.48 4.00 -2.91
C PRO A 169 12.51 5.51 -3.11
N SER A 170 11.37 6.21 -3.02
CA SER A 170 11.30 7.68 -2.99
C SER A 170 11.44 8.27 -1.59
N PHE A 171 11.44 7.44 -0.54
CA PHE A 171 11.40 7.85 0.87
C PHE A 171 10.23 8.78 1.25
N CYS A 172 9.23 8.92 0.38
CA CYS A 172 7.95 9.53 0.64
C CYS A 172 6.89 8.42 0.56
N SER A 173 6.68 7.71 1.66
CA SER A 173 5.77 6.55 1.69
C SER A 173 5.24 6.33 3.09
N GLN A 174 3.96 5.94 3.17
CA GLN A 174 3.29 5.58 4.41
C GLN A 174 4.01 4.47 5.18
N VAL A 175 4.69 3.54 4.49
CA VAL A 175 5.30 2.36 5.13
C VAL A 175 6.11 2.72 6.37
N TYR A 176 6.79 3.88 6.35
CA TYR A 176 7.64 4.35 7.44
C TYR A 176 6.84 4.84 8.66
N GLU A 177 5.76 5.62 8.49
CA GLU A 177 4.91 6.01 9.62
C GLU A 177 4.12 4.83 10.20
N SER A 178 3.85 3.81 9.39
CA SER A 178 3.18 2.59 9.84
C SER A 178 4.14 1.68 10.63
N GLN A 179 5.40 1.58 10.21
CA GLN A 179 6.39 0.72 10.85
C GLN A 179 7.02 1.34 12.10
N TYR A 180 7.12 2.67 12.18
CA TYR A 180 7.88 3.35 13.22
C TYR A 180 7.05 4.45 13.90
N HIS A 181 7.41 4.78 15.14
CA HIS A 181 6.87 5.98 15.80
C HIS A 181 7.67 7.22 15.38
N VAL A 182 7.37 7.76 14.21
CA VAL A 182 8.11 8.89 13.62
C VAL A 182 7.19 10.09 13.36
N PRO A 183 6.67 10.75 14.42
CA PRO A 183 5.73 11.86 14.27
C PRO A 183 6.25 12.98 13.37
N SER A 184 7.53 13.36 13.45
CA SER A 184 8.12 14.40 12.60
C SER A 184 8.16 13.99 11.12
N TYR A 185 8.45 12.71 10.82
CA TYR A 185 8.35 12.19 9.45
C TYR A 185 6.90 12.17 8.96
N SER A 186 5.97 11.72 9.80
CA SER A 186 4.53 11.64 9.44
C SER A 186 4.00 13.04 9.10
N ASP A 187 4.38 14.03 9.91
CA ASP A 187 4.07 15.44 9.72
C ASP A 187 4.66 16.03 8.42
N TRP A 188 5.89 15.66 8.07
CA TRP A 188 6.49 16.02 6.79
C TRP A 188 5.78 15.32 5.63
N PHE A 189 5.60 13.99 5.72
CA PHE A 189 4.97 13.16 4.71
C PHE A 189 3.62 13.74 4.31
N HIS A 190 2.73 14.01 5.28
CA HIS A 190 1.42 14.60 5.03
C HIS A 190 1.46 15.93 4.27
N ARG A 191 2.56 16.68 4.31
CA ARG A 191 2.73 17.98 3.62
C ARG A 191 3.60 17.91 2.36
N ALA A 192 4.26 16.77 2.11
CA ALA A 192 5.20 16.61 1.02
C ALA A 192 4.51 16.67 -0.35
N ASP A 193 5.24 17.14 -1.36
CA ASP A 193 4.85 16.94 -2.76
C ASP A 193 5.01 15.45 -3.10
N TYR A 194 3.89 14.82 -3.45
CA TYR A 194 3.83 13.39 -3.73
C TYR A 194 3.95 13.06 -5.23
N VAL A 195 4.00 14.08 -6.10
CA VAL A 195 4.18 13.89 -7.55
C VAL A 195 5.48 13.13 -7.89
N PRO A 196 6.64 13.43 -7.28
CA PRO A 196 7.87 12.66 -7.52
C PRO A 196 7.73 11.17 -7.19
N ALA A 197 7.05 10.83 -6.09
CA ALA A 197 6.80 9.44 -5.70
C ALA A 197 5.93 8.72 -6.75
N PHE A 198 4.83 9.34 -7.21
CA PHE A 198 4.00 8.77 -8.28
C PHE A 198 4.73 8.68 -9.63
N ARG A 199 5.61 9.63 -9.96
CA ARG A 199 6.45 9.53 -11.17
C ARG A 199 7.41 8.34 -11.08
N TYR A 200 8.04 8.13 -9.93
CA TYR A 200 8.89 6.96 -9.71
C TYR A 200 8.08 5.66 -9.82
N HIS A 201 6.89 5.61 -9.19
CA HIS A 201 5.95 4.49 -9.36
C HIS A 201 5.63 4.24 -10.84
N LYS A 202 5.31 5.26 -11.63
CA LYS A 202 5.04 5.13 -13.07
C LYS A 202 6.21 4.50 -13.83
N ARG A 203 7.44 4.95 -13.56
CA ARG A 203 8.66 4.39 -14.17
C ARG A 203 8.85 2.91 -13.83
N LEU A 204 8.58 2.50 -12.58
CA LEU A 204 8.61 1.08 -12.19
C LEU A 204 7.56 0.27 -12.95
N MET A 205 6.34 0.79 -13.11
CA MET A 205 5.28 0.08 -13.82
C MET A 205 5.57 -0.05 -15.31
N GLN A 206 6.13 0.99 -15.92
CA GLN A 206 6.61 0.98 -17.31
C GLN A 206 7.70 -0.08 -17.52
N LEU A 207 8.66 -0.16 -16.59
CA LEU A 207 9.71 -1.20 -16.59
C LEU A 207 9.09 -2.61 -16.56
N LEU A 208 8.21 -2.89 -15.60
CA LEU A 208 7.58 -4.20 -15.45
C LEU A 208 6.64 -4.55 -16.61
N GLN A 209 5.96 -3.56 -17.18
CA GLN A 209 5.08 -3.71 -18.34
C GLN A 209 5.83 -4.13 -19.60
N GLY A 210 7.12 -3.79 -19.71
CA GLY A 210 7.96 -4.13 -20.86
C GLY A 210 8.01 -5.62 -21.19
N THR A 211 7.90 -6.50 -20.19
CA THR A 211 7.86 -7.96 -20.40
C THR A 211 6.50 -8.58 -20.10
N ASN A 212 5.75 -8.02 -19.14
CA ASN A 212 4.48 -8.55 -18.68
C ASN A 212 3.46 -7.42 -18.50
N GLY A 213 2.79 -7.06 -19.60
CA GLY A 213 1.76 -6.02 -19.65
C GLY A 213 0.36 -6.48 -19.22
N GLY A 214 -0.62 -5.60 -19.42
CA GLY A 214 -2.02 -5.79 -19.03
C GLY A 214 -2.60 -4.49 -18.47
N GLN A 215 -3.89 -4.48 -18.13
CA GLN A 215 -4.50 -3.31 -17.51
C GLN A 215 -4.06 -3.19 -16.05
N TRP A 216 -3.21 -2.20 -15.76
CA TRP A 216 -2.69 -1.99 -14.42
C TRP A 216 -3.80 -1.77 -13.39
N THR A 217 -3.75 -2.55 -12.32
CA THR A 217 -4.67 -2.49 -11.19
C THR A 217 -3.86 -2.45 -9.90
N PHE A 218 -4.07 -1.40 -9.14
CA PHE A 218 -3.28 -1.00 -7.99
C PHE A 218 -4.13 -0.95 -6.74
N LYS A 219 -3.47 -1.11 -5.58
CA LYS A 219 -4.11 -0.91 -4.29
C LYS A 219 -3.15 -0.21 -3.34
N ASN A 220 -3.65 0.81 -2.64
CA ASN A 220 -2.98 1.34 -1.46
C ASN A 220 -4.01 2.12 -0.62
N PRO A 221 -4.24 1.75 0.66
CA PRO A 221 -5.17 2.48 1.50
C PRO A 221 -4.82 3.97 1.66
N TRP A 222 -3.55 4.39 1.52
CA TRP A 222 -3.13 5.79 1.71
C TRP A 222 -3.25 6.69 0.47
N HIS A 223 -3.71 6.19 -0.69
CA HIS A 223 -3.99 7.05 -1.85
C HIS A 223 -4.95 8.24 -1.60
N PRO A 224 -5.97 8.17 -0.70
CA PRO A 224 -6.79 9.31 -0.28
C PRO A 224 -6.00 10.56 0.11
N LEU A 225 -4.78 10.42 0.62
CA LEU A 225 -3.95 11.57 0.98
C LEU A 225 -3.45 12.36 -0.24
N TYR A 226 -3.39 11.77 -1.43
CA TYR A 226 -2.65 12.33 -2.56
C TYR A 226 -3.38 12.16 -3.89
N LEU A 227 -4.71 12.20 -3.90
CA LEU A 227 -5.49 12.03 -5.14
C LEU A 227 -5.14 13.07 -6.20
N ASP A 228 -4.90 14.34 -5.83
CA ASP A 228 -4.46 15.36 -6.79
C ASP A 228 -3.11 15.00 -7.46
N ALA A 229 -2.13 14.53 -6.67
CA ALA A 229 -0.84 14.10 -7.21
C ALA A 229 -0.97 12.82 -8.05
N LEU A 230 -1.83 11.89 -7.62
CA LEU A 230 -2.16 10.66 -8.36
C LEU A 230 -2.70 11.03 -9.75
N THR A 231 -3.73 11.88 -9.82
CA THR A 231 -4.35 12.29 -11.09
C THR A 231 -3.48 13.25 -11.91
N THR A 232 -2.47 13.88 -11.30
CA THR A 232 -1.46 14.63 -12.05
C THR A 232 -0.56 13.69 -12.87
N VAL A 233 -0.21 12.52 -12.33
CA VAL A 233 0.67 11.54 -13.00
C VAL A 233 -0.12 10.54 -13.87
N TYR A 234 -1.35 10.23 -13.45
CA TYR A 234 -2.30 9.33 -14.10
C TYR A 234 -3.64 10.06 -14.33
N PRO A 235 -3.70 10.96 -15.33
CA PRO A 235 -4.88 11.80 -15.57
C PRO A 235 -6.14 11.01 -15.95
N ASP A 236 -5.97 9.78 -16.42
CA ASP A 236 -7.03 8.84 -16.80
C ASP A 236 -7.24 7.72 -15.77
N ALA A 237 -6.74 7.89 -14.53
CA ALA A 237 -6.89 6.92 -13.46
C ALA A 237 -8.36 6.61 -13.13
N GLN A 238 -8.66 5.33 -12.96
CA GLN A 238 -9.95 4.83 -12.52
C GLN A 238 -9.94 4.64 -11.01
N LEU A 239 -10.69 5.45 -10.27
CA LEU A 239 -10.60 5.50 -8.81
C LEU A 239 -11.74 4.71 -8.15
N ILE A 240 -11.40 3.76 -7.29
CA ILE A 240 -12.36 2.98 -6.49
C ILE A 240 -12.05 3.18 -5.00
N MET A 241 -13.02 3.64 -4.23
CA MET A 241 -12.89 3.79 -2.78
C MET A 241 -13.83 2.83 -2.04
N THR A 242 -13.29 2.02 -1.12
CA THR A 242 -14.08 1.18 -0.23
C THR A 242 -14.34 1.87 1.11
N HIS A 243 -15.55 1.70 1.65
CA HIS A 243 -16.01 2.27 2.92
C HIS A 243 -16.42 1.19 3.91
N ARG A 244 -16.11 1.39 5.19
CA ARG A 244 -16.51 0.52 6.29
C ARG A 244 -16.73 1.36 7.54
N ASP A 245 -17.50 0.81 8.48
CA ASP A 245 -17.66 1.32 9.84
C ASP A 245 -16.32 1.88 10.39
N PRO A 246 -16.21 3.19 10.66
CA PRO A 246 -14.96 3.82 11.04
C PRO A 246 -14.45 3.35 12.41
N ALA A 247 -15.33 2.93 13.32
CA ALA A 247 -14.91 2.38 14.61
C ALA A 247 -14.24 1.02 14.45
N ASP A 248 -14.76 0.15 13.58
CA ASP A 248 -14.10 -1.13 13.25
C ASP A 248 -12.75 -0.90 12.54
N VAL A 249 -12.71 0.09 11.63
CA VAL A 249 -11.51 0.45 10.87
C VAL A 249 -10.40 0.97 11.78
N VAL A 250 -10.70 1.93 12.66
CA VAL A 250 -9.74 2.51 13.60
C VAL A 250 -9.18 1.42 14.51
N ALA A 251 -10.03 0.60 15.10
CA ALA A 251 -9.59 -0.47 16.00
C ALA A 251 -8.65 -1.46 15.29
N SER A 252 -9.03 -1.90 14.08
CA SER A 252 -8.22 -2.84 13.31
C SER A 252 -6.90 -2.23 12.84
N ALA A 253 -6.88 -0.95 12.45
CA ALA A 253 -5.67 -0.27 12.01
C ALA A 253 -4.69 -0.04 13.18
N CYS A 254 -5.21 0.36 14.35
CA CYS A 254 -4.39 0.53 15.55
C CYS A 254 -3.75 -0.79 15.99
N SER A 255 -4.52 -1.88 15.98
CA SER A 255 -4.01 -3.23 16.29
C SER A 255 -2.87 -3.66 15.36
N LEU A 256 -3.02 -3.46 14.05
CA LEU A 256 -1.97 -3.77 13.09
C LEU A 256 -0.71 -2.94 13.32
N ILE A 257 -0.84 -1.61 13.44
CA ILE A 257 0.30 -0.70 13.60
C ILE A 257 1.01 -0.96 14.92
N PHE A 258 0.27 -1.19 16.01
CA PHE A 258 0.85 -1.54 17.29
C PHE A 258 1.69 -2.83 17.20
N ALA A 259 1.16 -3.88 16.56
CA ALA A 259 1.89 -5.13 16.36
C ALA A 259 3.16 -4.95 15.50
N VAL A 260 3.08 -4.18 14.42
CA VAL A 260 4.22 -3.92 13.53
C VAL A 260 5.29 -3.10 14.23
N ARG A 261 4.93 -2.02 14.93
CA ARG A 261 5.90 -1.17 15.65
C ARG A 261 6.67 -1.93 16.72
N LYS A 262 6.02 -2.89 17.40
CA LYS A 262 6.68 -3.77 18.38
C LYS A 262 7.75 -4.69 17.79
N MET A 263 7.83 -4.82 16.46
CA MET A 263 8.96 -5.52 15.84
C MET A 263 10.26 -4.72 15.91
N PHE A 264 10.18 -3.39 16.04
CA PHE A 264 11.32 -2.47 15.93
C PHE A 264 11.61 -1.71 17.23
N SER A 265 10.67 -1.66 18.16
CA SER A 265 10.81 -0.95 19.43
C SER A 265 10.26 -1.79 20.57
N ASP A 266 10.94 -1.71 21.72
CA ASP A 266 10.49 -2.31 22.98
C ASP A 266 9.47 -1.43 23.70
N SER A 267 9.27 -0.19 23.26
CA SER A 267 8.37 0.79 23.88
C SER A 267 7.42 1.39 22.84
N VAL A 268 6.20 0.86 22.78
CA VAL A 268 5.14 1.35 21.89
C VAL A 268 3.95 1.76 22.74
N ASP A 269 3.53 3.04 22.65
CA ASP A 269 2.32 3.55 23.28
C ASP A 269 1.10 3.27 22.38
N PRO A 270 0.17 2.38 22.79
CA PRO A 270 -1.03 2.08 22.01
C PRO A 270 -1.97 3.30 21.89
N VAL A 271 -2.02 4.18 22.90
CA VAL A 271 -2.88 5.38 22.85
C VAL A 271 -2.30 6.39 21.85
N ALA A 272 -0.97 6.52 21.76
CA ALA A 272 -0.34 7.32 20.71
C ALA A 272 -0.63 6.76 19.30
N CYS A 273 -0.68 5.43 19.14
CA CYS A 273 -1.14 4.82 17.88
C CYS A 273 -2.58 5.23 17.55
N GLY A 274 -3.50 5.16 18.52
CA GLY A 274 -4.90 5.61 18.36
C GLY A 274 -5.00 7.06 17.87
N ARG A 275 -4.33 7.99 18.57
CA ARG A 275 -4.32 9.42 18.20
C ARG A 275 -3.72 9.66 16.83
N ALA A 276 -2.64 8.96 16.46
CA ALA A 276 -2.02 9.10 15.14
C ALA A 276 -2.96 8.64 14.03
N GLN A 277 -3.62 7.49 14.21
CA GLN A 277 -4.55 6.95 13.21
C GLN A 277 -5.76 7.85 12.98
N LEU A 278 -6.34 8.42 14.04
CA LEU A 278 -7.44 9.38 13.89
C LEU A 278 -7.02 10.58 13.05
N ARG A 279 -5.86 11.20 13.36
CA ARG A 279 -5.35 12.35 12.59
C ARG A 279 -5.14 12.01 11.12
N THR A 280 -4.56 10.86 10.82
CA THR A 280 -4.35 10.43 9.44
C THR A 280 -5.68 10.18 8.72
N PHE A 281 -6.65 9.54 9.38
CA PHE A 281 -7.95 9.27 8.77
C PHE A 281 -8.79 10.53 8.57
N ASP A 282 -8.73 11.50 9.48
CA ASP A 282 -9.31 12.83 9.29
C ASP A 282 -8.78 13.47 8.02
N LEU A 283 -7.45 13.47 7.85
CA LEU A 283 -6.81 14.07 6.69
C LEU A 283 -7.18 13.35 5.40
N MET A 284 -7.22 12.01 5.41
CA MET A 284 -7.65 11.20 4.27
C MET A 284 -9.08 11.52 3.85
N ILE A 285 -10.01 11.55 4.81
CA ILE A 285 -11.42 11.85 4.56
C ILE A 285 -11.58 13.28 4.04
N ALA A 286 -10.91 14.25 4.68
CA ALA A 286 -10.95 15.65 4.27
C ALA A 286 -10.45 15.85 2.84
N ARG A 287 -9.34 15.19 2.45
CA ARG A 287 -8.78 15.27 1.10
C ARG A 287 -9.63 14.59 0.04
N VAL A 288 -10.26 13.46 0.36
CA VAL A 288 -11.25 12.83 -0.53
C VAL A 288 -12.43 13.77 -0.76
N ARG A 289 -12.98 14.37 0.30
CA ARG A 289 -14.07 15.34 0.19
C ARG A 289 -13.67 16.53 -0.70
N ALA A 290 -12.49 17.11 -0.45
CA ALA A 290 -11.99 18.22 -1.27
C ALA A 290 -11.81 17.83 -2.74
N PHE A 291 -11.34 16.61 -3.01
CA PHE A 291 -11.20 16.08 -4.37
C PHE A 291 -12.58 15.92 -5.05
N GLU A 292 -13.57 15.34 -4.39
CA GLU A 292 -14.94 15.23 -4.90
C GLU A 292 -15.61 16.59 -5.10
N ASP A 293 -15.39 17.55 -4.20
CA ASP A 293 -15.95 18.89 -4.34
C ASP A 293 -15.36 19.63 -5.56
N LYS A 294 -14.11 19.32 -5.93
CA LYS A 294 -13.42 19.85 -7.12
C LYS A 294 -13.79 19.13 -8.42
N HIS A 295 -13.93 17.80 -8.38
CA HIS A 295 -14.05 16.95 -9.58
C HIS A 295 -15.45 16.36 -9.79
N GLY A 296 -16.36 16.55 -8.84
CA GLY A 296 -17.68 15.93 -8.79
C GLY A 296 -17.67 14.63 -7.99
N ARG A 297 -18.80 14.32 -7.34
CA ARG A 297 -18.95 13.09 -6.52
C ARG A 297 -18.70 11.81 -7.30
N ASP A 298 -18.99 11.81 -8.60
CA ASP A 298 -18.81 10.64 -9.44
C ASP A 298 -17.34 10.40 -9.83
N ALA A 299 -16.41 11.32 -9.51
CA ALA A 299 -14.98 11.14 -9.80
C ALA A 299 -14.37 9.91 -9.11
N ILE A 300 -15.03 9.38 -8.08
CA ILE A 300 -14.63 8.17 -7.36
C ILE A 300 -15.80 7.18 -7.38
N HIS A 301 -15.51 5.91 -7.67
CA HIS A 301 -16.48 4.82 -7.54
C HIS A 301 -16.47 4.30 -6.10
N HIS A 302 -17.57 4.49 -5.37
CA HIS A 302 -17.67 4.11 -3.97
C HIS A 302 -18.28 2.72 -3.79
N ILE A 303 -17.63 1.89 -2.98
CA ILE A 303 -18.11 0.53 -2.63
C ILE A 303 -18.26 0.44 -1.10
N ALA A 304 -19.45 0.11 -0.63
CA ALA A 304 -19.66 -0.20 0.79
C ALA A 304 -19.15 -1.61 1.11
N TYR A 305 -18.43 -1.78 2.22
CA TYR A 305 -17.89 -3.06 2.67
C TYR A 305 -18.98 -4.13 2.79
N GLN A 306 -20.17 -3.75 3.26
CA GLN A 306 -21.30 -4.67 3.35
C GLN A 306 -21.73 -5.20 1.97
N GLY A 307 -21.69 -4.36 0.93
CA GLY A 307 -21.94 -4.77 -0.45
C GLY A 307 -20.88 -5.76 -0.92
N LEU A 308 -19.61 -5.45 -0.68
CA LEU A 308 -18.48 -6.31 -1.08
C LEU A 308 -18.49 -7.68 -0.37
N VAL A 309 -19.03 -7.75 0.84
CA VAL A 309 -19.18 -9.01 1.59
C VAL A 309 -20.41 -9.80 1.16
N SER A 310 -21.54 -9.13 0.89
CA SER A 310 -22.82 -9.80 0.60
C SER A 310 -23.01 -10.19 -0.87
N ASP A 311 -22.53 -9.37 -1.80
CA ASP A 311 -22.56 -9.62 -3.24
C ASP A 311 -21.27 -9.10 -3.92
N PRO A 312 -20.12 -9.75 -3.68
CA PRO A 312 -18.84 -9.30 -4.23
C PRO A 312 -18.84 -9.23 -5.77
N ILE A 313 -19.45 -10.21 -6.43
CA ILE A 313 -19.55 -10.26 -7.90
C ILE A 313 -20.43 -9.12 -8.42
N GLY A 314 -21.55 -8.81 -7.76
CA GLY A 314 -22.39 -7.67 -8.10
C GLY A 314 -21.67 -6.34 -7.97
N GLU A 315 -20.86 -6.14 -6.92
CA GLU A 315 -20.02 -4.94 -6.77
C GLU A 315 -18.95 -4.84 -7.86
N MET A 316 -18.27 -5.94 -8.21
CA MET A 316 -17.31 -5.93 -9.32
C MET A 316 -17.99 -5.60 -10.66
N ARG A 317 -19.18 -6.15 -10.92
CA ARG A 317 -19.95 -5.83 -12.13
C ARG A 317 -20.32 -4.33 -12.21
N LYS A 318 -20.68 -3.70 -11.09
CA LYS A 318 -20.92 -2.25 -11.02
C LYS A 318 -19.66 -1.45 -11.30
N ALA A 319 -18.52 -1.86 -10.74
CA ALA A 319 -17.24 -1.21 -10.98
C ALA A 319 -16.81 -1.30 -12.45
N TYR A 320 -16.97 -2.47 -13.10
CA TYR A 320 -16.69 -2.61 -14.54
C TYR A 320 -17.60 -1.72 -15.39
N ALA A 321 -18.90 -1.70 -15.09
CA ALA A 321 -19.85 -0.83 -15.79
C ALA A 321 -19.53 0.66 -15.60
N ARG A 322 -19.07 1.07 -14.42
CA ARG A 322 -18.67 2.46 -14.14
C ARG A 322 -17.56 2.97 -15.05
N PHE A 323 -16.66 2.07 -15.45
CA PHE A 323 -15.49 2.39 -16.26
C PHE A 323 -15.59 1.91 -17.71
N ASP A 324 -16.81 1.58 -18.15
CA ASP A 324 -17.11 1.09 -19.50
C ASP A 324 -16.24 -0.12 -19.91
N LYS A 325 -15.95 -1.01 -18.95
CA LYS A 325 -15.20 -2.25 -19.18
C LYS A 325 -16.15 -3.45 -19.32
N PRO A 326 -15.86 -4.39 -20.24
CA PRO A 326 -16.67 -5.59 -20.41
C PRO A 326 -16.55 -6.50 -19.18
N PHE A 327 -17.69 -6.86 -18.58
CA PHE A 327 -17.76 -7.87 -17.52
C PHE A 327 -18.23 -9.20 -18.13
N THR A 328 -17.28 -10.02 -18.59
CA THR A 328 -17.56 -11.26 -19.30
C THR A 328 -17.90 -12.40 -18.36
N GLU A 329 -18.44 -13.49 -18.91
CA GLU A 329 -18.67 -14.73 -18.15
C GLU A 329 -17.36 -15.35 -17.64
N GLU A 330 -16.26 -15.19 -18.39
CA GLU A 330 -14.91 -15.60 -17.96
C GLU A 330 -14.46 -14.79 -16.74
N THR A 331 -14.54 -13.46 -16.77
CA THR A 331 -14.23 -12.58 -15.64
C THR A 331 -15.07 -12.95 -14.41
N ARG A 332 -16.38 -13.21 -14.60
CA ARG A 332 -17.27 -13.66 -13.52
C ARG A 332 -16.80 -14.99 -12.92
N ALA A 333 -16.46 -15.96 -13.77
CA ALA A 333 -16.07 -17.30 -13.34
C ALA A 333 -14.75 -17.31 -12.56
N VAL A 334 -13.72 -16.58 -13.02
CA VAL A 334 -12.42 -16.51 -12.31
C VAL A 334 -12.54 -15.78 -10.97
N MET A 335 -13.37 -14.73 -10.89
CA MET A 335 -13.68 -14.06 -9.63
C MET A 335 -14.43 -14.98 -8.67
N GLN A 336 -15.38 -15.78 -9.17
CA GLN A 336 -16.10 -16.74 -8.35
C GLN A 336 -15.16 -17.82 -7.79
N ALA A 337 -14.23 -18.33 -8.60
CA ALA A 337 -13.22 -19.28 -8.13
C ALA A 337 -12.38 -18.72 -6.96
N VAL A 338 -11.97 -17.45 -7.04
CA VAL A 338 -11.25 -16.77 -5.94
C VAL A 338 -12.07 -16.73 -4.65
N LEU A 339 -13.39 -16.51 -4.74
CA LEU A 339 -14.29 -16.52 -3.57
C LEU A 339 -14.43 -17.92 -2.98
N ASP A 340 -14.58 -18.93 -3.83
CA ASP A 340 -14.77 -20.33 -3.42
C ASP A 340 -13.52 -20.90 -2.72
N GLU A 341 -12.32 -20.48 -3.13
CA GLU A 341 -11.04 -20.88 -2.53
C GLU A 341 -10.70 -20.14 -1.21
N ASN A 342 -11.34 -18.99 -0.97
CA ASN A 342 -11.05 -18.09 0.15
C ASN A 342 -12.29 -17.76 0.98
N PRO A 343 -12.94 -18.75 1.62
CA PRO A 343 -14.07 -18.48 2.49
C PRO A 343 -13.65 -17.54 3.63
N GLN A 344 -14.55 -16.60 3.97
CA GLN A 344 -14.31 -15.61 5.03
C GLN A 344 -13.94 -16.30 6.35
N GLY A 345 -12.90 -15.79 7.04
CA GLY A 345 -12.46 -16.29 8.34
C GLY A 345 -11.38 -17.38 8.31
N LYS A 346 -10.83 -17.73 7.16
CA LYS A 346 -9.73 -18.73 6.98
C LYS A 346 -8.48 -18.47 7.85
N HIS A 347 -8.25 -17.24 8.30
CA HIS A 347 -7.10 -16.84 9.11
C HIS A 347 -7.41 -16.55 10.59
N GLY A 348 -8.60 -16.91 11.07
CA GLY A 348 -9.03 -16.70 12.46
C GLY A 348 -9.62 -15.31 12.73
N LYS A 349 -10.19 -15.12 13.93
CA LYS A 349 -10.68 -13.82 14.41
C LYS A 349 -9.65 -13.24 15.38
N HIS A 350 -9.07 -12.10 15.04
CA HIS A 350 -8.29 -11.31 15.98
C HIS A 350 -9.24 -10.36 16.70
N GLU A 351 -9.40 -10.53 18.01
CA GLU A 351 -10.17 -9.61 18.84
C GLU A 351 -9.29 -8.43 19.23
N TYR A 352 -9.79 -7.22 18.99
CA TYR A 352 -9.17 -5.96 19.40
C TYR A 352 -10.27 -5.05 19.94
N ARG A 353 -9.91 -4.25 20.94
CA ARG A 353 -10.80 -3.33 21.63
C ARG A 353 -10.34 -1.90 21.35
N LEU A 354 -11.26 -0.98 21.07
CA LEU A 354 -10.90 0.44 20.87
C LEU A 354 -10.28 1.03 22.14
N GLU A 355 -10.72 0.53 23.30
CA GLU A 355 -10.30 1.01 24.61
C GLU A 355 -8.81 0.74 24.85
N ASP A 356 -8.23 -0.30 24.23
CA ASP A 356 -6.79 -0.57 24.29
C ASP A 356 -5.94 0.58 23.71
N TYR A 357 -6.54 1.37 22.82
CA TYR A 357 -5.92 2.52 22.15
C TYR A 357 -6.46 3.86 22.67
N GLY A 358 -7.17 3.84 23.82
CA GLY A 358 -7.73 5.01 24.47
C GLY A 358 -8.86 5.68 23.70
N LEU A 359 -9.65 4.89 22.96
CA LEU A 359 -10.81 5.34 22.20
C LEU A 359 -12.05 4.53 22.59
N SER A 360 -13.23 5.12 22.43
CA SER A 360 -14.50 4.40 22.48
C SER A 360 -15.22 4.47 21.14
N ARG A 361 -16.14 3.51 20.90
CA ARG A 361 -16.95 3.49 19.68
C ARG A 361 -17.81 4.76 19.53
N ALA A 362 -18.38 5.24 20.64
CA ALA A 362 -19.19 6.45 20.65
C ALA A 362 -18.38 7.69 20.24
N GLU A 363 -17.17 7.86 20.78
CA GLU A 363 -16.27 8.96 20.40
C GLU A 363 -15.90 8.87 18.91
N VAL A 364 -15.59 7.68 18.39
CA VAL A 364 -15.24 7.53 16.97
C VAL A 364 -16.43 7.82 16.06
N TYR A 365 -17.66 7.44 16.46
CA TYR A 365 -18.86 7.75 15.68
C TYR A 365 -19.20 9.24 15.68
N ASP A 366 -19.10 9.91 16.83
CA ASP A 366 -19.31 11.36 16.92
C ASP A 366 -18.27 12.10 16.06
N HIS A 367 -17.00 11.70 16.18
CA HIS A 367 -15.88 12.28 15.44
C HIS A 367 -16.03 12.12 13.92
N PHE A 368 -16.51 10.96 13.44
CA PHE A 368 -16.71 10.68 12.02
C PHE A 368 -18.16 10.75 11.55
N ALA A 369 -19.05 11.47 12.26
CA ALA A 369 -20.48 11.53 11.95
C ALA A 369 -20.76 12.00 10.51
N ASP A 370 -20.05 13.04 10.07
CA ASP A 370 -20.11 13.57 8.70
C ASP A 370 -19.74 12.52 7.63
N TYR A 371 -18.69 11.74 7.90
CA TYR A 371 -18.21 10.69 7.01
C TYR A 371 -19.22 9.56 6.90
N ILE A 372 -19.76 9.12 8.04
CA ILE A 372 -20.81 8.11 8.11
C ILE A 372 -22.04 8.56 7.32
N ALA A 373 -22.50 9.78 7.53
CA ALA A 373 -23.67 10.33 6.86
C ALA A 373 -23.44 10.50 5.34
N ARG A 374 -22.30 11.07 4.92
CA ARG A 374 -22.02 11.37 3.50
C ARG A 374 -22.01 10.13 2.61
N TYR A 375 -21.47 9.02 3.12
CA TYR A 375 -21.32 7.77 2.39
C TYR A 375 -22.29 6.67 2.85
N ALA A 376 -23.29 7.03 3.66
CA ALA A 376 -24.32 6.12 4.19
C ALA A 376 -23.72 4.83 4.79
N ILE A 377 -22.66 4.97 5.59
CA ILE A 377 -21.89 3.84 6.10
C ILE A 377 -22.70 3.13 7.18
N PRO A 378 -22.99 1.82 7.03
CA PRO A 378 -23.64 1.07 8.09
C PRO A 378 -22.75 1.01 9.33
N THR A 379 -23.27 1.45 10.47
CA THR A 379 -22.59 1.38 11.77
C THR A 379 -23.18 0.25 12.61
N ARG A 380 -22.36 -0.37 13.45
CA ARG A 380 -22.87 -1.29 14.48
C ARG A 380 -23.68 -0.53 15.53
N ALA A 381 -24.77 -1.16 15.98
CA ALA A 381 -25.63 -0.69 17.05
C ALA A 381 -24.89 -0.60 18.40
#